data_AF-A8VVH3-F1
#
_entry.id   AF-A8VVH3-F1
#
_cell.length_a   1.000
_cell.length_b   1.000
_cell.length_c   1.000
_cell.angle_alpha   90.00
_cell.angle_beta   90.00
_cell.angle_gamma   90.00
#
_symmetry.space_group_name_H-M   'P 1'
#
loop_
_entity.id
_entity.type
_entity.pdbx_description
1 polymer ?
#
loop_
_entity_poly.entity_id
_entity_poly.type
_entity_poly.pdbx_seq_one_letter_code
_entity_poly.pdbx_strand_id
1 'polypeptide(L)'
;SHFKQFDNTTVLEEPVELWRNVAGTNLLELMYTDTKRYSFLFQSYVQLTMLQLHTYKSPLPYKIMERSVFSARCFIENMKRTKLLEDVEVVVLEDWYDWCTQNANIVTDLIVYLRTSPEIVYNRMKTRARKEENSVSLEYLQ
;
A
#
# COMPACT_ATOMS: atom_id res chain seq x y z
N SER A 1 9.40 -0.69 14.34
CA SER A 1 8.11 -0.09 14.77
C SER A 1 8.04 0.06 16.29
N HIS A 2 7.46 1.17 16.79
CA HIS A 2 7.21 1.46 18.21
C HIS A 2 6.36 0.36 18.91
N PHE A 3 5.57 -0.40 18.15
CA PHE A 3 4.74 -1.47 18.68
C PHE A 3 5.46 -2.81 18.88
N LYS A 4 6.70 -2.97 18.37
CA LYS A 4 7.48 -4.20 18.54
C LYS A 4 7.94 -4.43 19.99
N GLN A 5 7.75 -3.45 20.87
CA GLN A 5 8.05 -3.55 22.30
C GLN A 5 6.98 -4.30 23.12
N PHE A 6 5.81 -4.60 22.52
CA PHE A 6 4.72 -5.29 23.20
C PHE A 6 4.75 -6.79 22.90
N ASP A 7 4.94 -7.62 23.93
CA ASP A 7 5.11 -9.08 23.79
C ASP A 7 3.84 -9.83 23.36
N ASN A 8 2.68 -9.17 23.41
CA ASN A 8 1.37 -9.74 23.06
C ASN A 8 0.87 -9.30 21.67
N THR A 9 1.71 -8.67 20.86
CA THR A 9 1.31 -8.07 19.58
C THR A 9 2.16 -8.56 18.40
N THR A 10 1.52 -9.04 17.35
CA THR A 10 2.15 -9.22 16.03
C THR A 10 2.07 -7.90 15.27
N VAL A 11 3.23 -7.37 14.89
CA VAL A 11 3.33 -6.15 14.06
C VAL A 11 3.73 -6.52 12.64
N LEU A 12 2.85 -6.26 11.68
CA LEU A 12 3.07 -6.45 10.26
C LEU A 12 3.26 -5.07 9.62
N GLU A 13 4.51 -4.73 9.32
CA GLU A 13 4.88 -3.48 8.66
C GLU A 13 4.51 -3.53 7.15
N GLU A 14 4.42 -2.36 6.51
CA GLU A 14 4.14 -2.29 5.07
C GLU A 14 5.26 -3.04 4.31
N PRO A 15 4.95 -3.98 3.41
CA PRO A 15 5.93 -4.87 2.81
C PRO A 15 6.69 -4.20 1.66
N VAL A 16 7.16 -2.97 1.88
CA VAL A 16 7.86 -2.13 0.91
C VAL A 16 9.07 -2.86 0.33
N GLU A 17 9.78 -3.65 1.13
CA GLU A 17 10.95 -4.41 0.67
C GLU A 17 10.59 -5.50 -0.35
N LEU A 18 9.38 -6.09 -0.27
CA LEU A 18 8.90 -7.00 -1.32
C LEU A 18 8.69 -6.25 -2.64
N TRP A 19 8.17 -5.03 -2.56
CA TRP A 19 7.91 -4.19 -3.74
C TRP A 19 9.19 -3.66 -4.39
N ARG A 20 10.27 -3.56 -3.61
CA ARG A 20 11.60 -3.15 -4.08
C ARG A 20 12.42 -4.29 -4.66
N ASN A 21 11.98 -5.53 -4.51
CA ASN A 21 12.65 -6.69 -5.07
C ASN A 21 11.64 -7.78 -5.47
N VAL A 22 11.03 -7.59 -6.62
CA VAL A 22 10.19 -8.59 -7.29
C VAL A 22 11.07 -9.30 -8.33
N ALA A 23 11.58 -10.48 -7.97
CA ALA A 23 12.48 -11.27 -8.83
C ALA A 23 13.69 -10.46 -9.36
N GLY A 24 14.34 -9.68 -8.49
CA GLY A 24 15.49 -8.83 -8.83
C GLY A 24 15.11 -7.44 -9.36
N THR A 25 13.82 -7.13 -9.48
CA THR A 25 13.33 -5.86 -10.04
C THR A 25 12.72 -4.96 -8.96
N ASN A 26 13.09 -3.69 -8.94
CA ASN A 26 12.49 -2.68 -8.06
C ASN A 26 11.19 -2.14 -8.67
N LEU A 27 10.07 -2.78 -8.36
CA LEU A 27 8.77 -2.43 -8.92
C LEU A 27 8.25 -1.08 -8.40
N LEU A 28 8.61 -0.70 -7.18
CA LEU A 28 8.31 0.63 -6.62
C LEU A 28 8.99 1.75 -7.43
N GLU A 29 10.26 1.56 -7.78
CA GLU A 29 10.99 2.49 -8.64
C GLU A 29 10.39 2.56 -10.05
N LEU A 30 10.02 1.42 -10.64
CA LEU A 30 9.31 1.39 -11.92
C LEU A 30 7.99 2.17 -11.90
N MET A 31 7.22 2.07 -10.80
CA MET A 31 5.99 2.83 -10.63
C MET A 31 6.22 4.35 -10.59
N TYR A 32 7.29 4.83 -9.94
CA TYR A 32 7.59 6.26 -9.91
C TYR A 32 8.32 6.80 -11.16
N THR A 33 8.95 5.92 -11.96
CA THR A 33 9.67 6.31 -13.19
C THR A 33 8.78 6.30 -14.42
N ASP A 34 7.90 5.31 -14.56
CA ASP A 34 6.87 5.25 -15.62
C ASP A 34 5.53 4.80 -15.01
N THR A 35 4.91 5.75 -14.32
CA THR A 35 3.67 5.52 -13.58
C THR A 35 2.56 5.00 -14.48
N LYS A 36 2.44 5.50 -15.72
CA LYS A 36 1.39 5.03 -16.62
C LYS A 36 1.59 3.56 -17.00
N ARG A 37 2.83 3.13 -17.26
CA ARG A 37 3.10 1.73 -17.64
C ARG A 37 2.98 0.74 -16.48
N TYR A 38 3.38 1.16 -15.28
CA TYR A 38 3.60 0.25 -14.15
C TYR A 38 2.56 0.38 -13.03
N SER A 39 1.64 1.35 -13.06
CA SER A 39 0.60 1.50 -12.03
C SER A 39 -0.22 0.23 -11.83
N PHE A 40 -0.71 -0.38 -12.93
CA PHE A 40 -1.49 -1.61 -12.84
C PHE A 40 -0.70 -2.76 -12.21
N LEU A 41 0.52 -3.00 -12.69
CA LEU A 41 1.40 -4.06 -12.20
C LEU A 41 1.74 -3.86 -10.71
N PHE A 42 2.09 -2.62 -10.33
CA PHE A 42 2.42 -2.28 -8.96
C PHE A 42 1.20 -2.43 -8.04
N GLN A 43 0.03 -1.88 -8.40
CA GLN A 43 -1.18 -1.99 -7.58
C GLN A 43 -1.68 -3.43 -7.46
N SER A 44 -1.55 -4.26 -8.51
CA SER A 44 -1.86 -5.69 -8.43
C SER A 44 -0.98 -6.41 -7.40
N TYR A 45 0.33 -6.12 -7.39
CA TYR A 45 1.25 -6.72 -6.42
C TYR A 45 1.06 -6.19 -5.00
N VAL A 46 0.73 -4.90 -4.84
CA VAL A 46 0.34 -4.30 -3.55
C VAL A 46 -0.91 -4.98 -3.00
N GLN A 47 -1.95 -5.20 -3.82
CA GLN A 47 -3.15 -5.91 -3.37
C GLN A 47 -2.82 -7.32 -2.86
N LEU A 48 -2.04 -8.09 -3.62
CA LEU A 48 -1.63 -9.45 -3.22
C LEU A 48 -0.87 -9.45 -1.88
N THR A 49 0.14 -8.60 -1.74
CA THR A 49 0.98 -8.55 -0.54
C THR A 49 0.18 -8.05 0.67
N MET A 50 -0.71 -7.07 0.50
CA MET A 50 -1.64 -6.63 1.56
C MET A 50 -2.60 -7.75 1.98
N LEU A 51 -3.12 -8.52 1.01
CA LEU A 51 -3.99 -9.65 1.28
C LEU A 51 -3.28 -10.75 2.09
N GLN A 52 -2.00 -11.01 1.78
CA GLN A 52 -1.18 -11.96 2.55
C GLN A 52 -1.02 -11.51 4.01
N LEU A 53 -0.86 -10.22 4.28
CA LEU A 53 -0.83 -9.70 5.65
C LEU A 53 -2.20 -9.82 6.35
N HIS A 54 -3.29 -9.57 5.64
CA HIS A 54 -4.65 -9.72 6.18
C HIS A 54 -4.95 -11.18 6.57
N THR A 55 -4.56 -12.12 5.71
CA THR A 55 -4.77 -13.56 5.91
C THR A 55 -3.72 -14.22 6.82
N TYR A 56 -2.69 -13.48 7.23
CA TYR A 56 -1.68 -13.97 8.18
C TYR A 56 -2.34 -14.36 9.51
N LYS A 57 -2.12 -15.62 9.90
CA LYS A 57 -2.56 -16.19 11.18
C LYS A 57 -1.59 -15.78 12.27
N SER A 58 -1.95 -14.74 13.01
CA SER A 58 -1.15 -14.28 14.14
C SER A 58 -1.15 -15.32 15.27
N PRO A 59 0.02 -15.65 15.85
CA PRO A 59 0.10 -16.48 17.05
C PRO A 59 -0.25 -15.71 18.33
N LEU A 60 -0.38 -14.38 18.25
CA LEU A 60 -0.61 -13.48 19.37
C LEU A 60 -2.04 -12.91 19.30
N PRO A 61 -2.62 -12.48 20.44
CA PRO A 61 -3.99 -12.00 20.47
C PRO A 61 -4.21 -10.70 19.68
N TYR A 62 -3.18 -9.87 19.54
CA TYR A 62 -3.28 -8.60 18.83
C TYR A 62 -2.44 -8.62 17.55
N LYS A 63 -3.06 -8.22 16.43
CA LYS A 63 -2.41 -8.04 15.14
C LYS A 63 -2.52 -6.58 14.72
N ILE A 64 -1.40 -5.90 14.57
CA ILE A 64 -1.31 -4.53 14.06
C ILE A 64 -0.69 -4.58 12.67
N MET A 65 -1.35 -3.93 11.71
CA MET A 65 -0.89 -3.83 10.34
C MET A 65 -0.65 -2.36 9.98
N GLU A 66 0.49 -2.06 9.36
CA GLU A 66 0.67 -0.82 8.63
C GLU A 66 -0.04 -0.95 7.27
N ARG A 67 -0.97 -0.03 6.98
CA ARG A 67 -1.85 -0.08 5.79
C ARG A 67 -2.80 -1.29 5.78
N SER A 68 -3.54 -1.41 4.69
CA SER A 68 -4.56 -2.44 4.45
C SER A 68 -4.94 -2.47 2.97
N VAL A 69 -5.65 -3.53 2.54
CA VAL A 69 -6.31 -3.55 1.22
C VAL A 69 -7.22 -2.34 1.00
N PHE A 70 -7.87 -1.83 2.06
CA PHE A 70 -8.72 -0.63 1.99
C PHE A 70 -7.92 0.61 1.61
N SER A 71 -6.73 0.78 2.18
CA SER A 71 -5.86 1.89 1.80
C SER A 71 -5.26 1.73 0.40
N ALA A 72 -5.01 0.51 -0.06
CA ALA A 72 -4.58 0.25 -1.44
C ALA A 72 -5.64 0.69 -2.45
N ARG A 73 -6.93 0.46 -2.14
CA ARG A 73 -8.06 0.95 -2.95
C ARG A 73 -8.06 2.48 -3.09
N CYS A 74 -7.64 3.24 -2.08
CA CYS A 74 -7.51 4.69 -2.20
C CYS A 74 -6.48 5.12 -3.25
N PHE A 75 -5.37 4.39 -3.39
CA PHE A 75 -4.36 4.67 -4.42
C PHE A 75 -4.88 4.35 -5.82
N ILE A 76 -5.64 3.26 -5.97
CA ILE A 76 -6.30 2.90 -7.24
C ILE A 76 -7.31 3.97 -7.64
N GLU A 77 -8.13 4.44 -6.70
CA GLU A 77 -9.08 5.53 -6.93
C GLU A 77 -8.38 6.84 -7.34
N ASN A 78 -7.25 7.16 -6.71
CA ASN A 78 -6.44 8.32 -7.12
C ASN A 78 -5.89 8.15 -8.56
N MET A 79 -5.36 6.98 -8.89
CA MET A 79 -4.82 6.66 -10.21
C MET A 79 -5.91 6.65 -11.30
N LYS A 80 -7.14 6.24 -10.97
CA LYS A 80 -8.34 6.35 -11.82
C LYS A 80 -8.67 7.82 -12.12
N ARG A 81 -8.77 8.66 -11.09
CA ARG A 81 -9.08 10.09 -11.23
C ARG A 81 -8.04 10.86 -12.02
N THR A 82 -6.77 10.49 -11.86
CA THR A 82 -5.62 11.09 -12.56
C THR A 82 -5.34 10.46 -13.92
N LYS A 83 -6.15 9.48 -14.37
CA LYS A 83 -6.00 8.77 -15.66
C LYS A 83 -4.63 8.11 -15.85
N LEU A 84 -4.04 7.64 -14.75
CA LEU A 84 -2.81 6.84 -14.74
C LEU A 84 -3.09 5.36 -15.00
N LEU A 85 -4.32 4.92 -14.72
CA LEU A 85 -4.85 3.61 -15.10
C LEU A 85 -5.89 3.78 -16.21
N GLU A 86 -5.87 2.87 -17.17
CA GLU A 86 -6.92 2.74 -18.18
C GLU A 86 -8.19 2.13 -17.54
N ASP A 87 -9.37 2.40 -18.11
CA ASP A 87 -10.65 1.95 -17.51
C ASP A 87 -10.70 0.43 -17.28
N VAL A 88 -10.15 -0.35 -18.21
CA VAL A 88 -10.07 -1.81 -18.10
C VAL A 88 -9.15 -2.26 -16.96
N GLU A 89 -8.04 -1.55 -16.71
CA GLU A 89 -7.13 -1.85 -15.62
C GLU A 89 -7.79 -1.59 -14.26
N VAL A 90 -8.56 -0.51 -14.16
CA VAL A 90 -9.34 -0.17 -12.97
C VAL A 90 -10.38 -1.25 -12.69
N VAL A 91 -11.17 -1.64 -13.70
CA VAL A 91 -12.20 -2.70 -13.55
C VAL A 91 -11.58 -3.99 -13.05
N VAL A 92 -10.47 -4.44 -13.65
CA VAL A 92 -9.78 -5.66 -13.23
C VAL A 92 -9.29 -5.56 -11.77
N LEU A 93 -8.72 -4.42 -11.37
CA LEU A 93 -8.25 -4.21 -10.00
C LEU A 93 -9.40 -4.13 -8.99
N GLU A 94 -10.55 -3.55 -9.36
CA GLU A 94 -11.75 -3.47 -8.54
C GLU A 94 -12.42 -4.85 -8.40
N ASP A 95 -12.53 -5.63 -9.48
CA ASP A 95 -13.07 -7.00 -9.44
C ASP A 95 -12.22 -7.91 -8.55
N TRP A 96 -10.89 -7.82 -8.64
CA TRP A 96 -9.99 -8.55 -7.75
C TRP A 96 -10.18 -8.14 -6.29
N TYR A 97 -10.30 -6.84 -6.03
CA TYR A 97 -10.53 -6.32 -4.70
C TYR A 97 -11.86 -6.83 -4.10
N ASP A 98 -12.95 -6.74 -4.87
CA ASP A 98 -14.28 -7.18 -4.44
C ASP A 98 -14.32 -8.69 -4.20
N TRP A 99 -13.71 -9.48 -5.09
CA TRP A 99 -13.58 -10.92 -4.86
C TRP A 99 -12.79 -11.23 -3.60
N CYS A 100 -11.64 -10.58 -3.38
CA CYS A 100 -10.81 -10.82 -2.20
C CYS A 100 -11.52 -10.44 -0.90
N THR A 101 -12.23 -9.31 -0.87
CA THR A 101 -12.96 -8.89 0.34
C THR A 101 -14.13 -9.81 0.70
N GLN A 102 -14.72 -10.48 -0.29
CA GLN A 102 -15.80 -11.45 -0.07
C GLN A 102 -15.28 -12.85 0.29
N ASN A 103 -14.13 -13.25 -0.26
CA ASN A 103 -13.67 -14.65 -0.22
C ASN A 103 -12.46 -14.89 0.68
N ALA A 104 -11.61 -13.90 0.88
CA ALA A 104 -10.54 -13.99 1.86
C ALA A 104 -11.06 -13.41 3.18
N ASN A 105 -10.86 -14.15 4.27
CA ASN A 105 -11.27 -13.75 5.61
C ASN A 105 -10.50 -12.51 6.10
N ILE A 106 -10.87 -11.32 5.59
CA ILE A 106 -10.29 -10.03 5.91
C ILE A 106 -11.05 -9.45 7.10
N VAL A 107 -10.51 -9.65 8.30
CA VAL A 107 -11.07 -9.13 9.55
C VAL A 107 -10.35 -7.84 9.93
N THR A 108 -11.10 -6.79 10.27
CA THR A 108 -10.55 -5.52 10.75
C THR A 108 -11.44 -4.95 11.85
N ASP A 109 -10.96 -5.05 13.09
CA ASP A 109 -11.71 -4.60 14.27
C ASP A 109 -11.63 -3.08 14.49
N LEU A 110 -10.51 -2.47 14.11
CA LEU A 110 -10.25 -1.04 14.29
C LEU A 110 -9.34 -0.50 13.19
N ILE A 111 -9.67 0.70 12.69
CA ILE A 111 -8.80 1.48 11.81
C ILE A 111 -8.35 2.73 12.57
N VAL A 112 -7.03 2.86 12.75
CA VAL A 112 -6.43 4.06 13.34
C VAL A 112 -5.95 4.99 12.23
N TYR A 113 -6.64 6.13 12.04
CA TYR A 113 -6.26 7.12 11.04
C TYR A 113 -5.27 8.14 11.61
N LEU A 114 -4.00 8.02 11.22
CA LEU A 114 -2.95 8.98 11.57
C LEU A 114 -3.05 10.23 10.69
N ARG A 115 -3.98 11.12 11.04
CA ARG A 115 -4.22 12.36 10.30
C ARG A 115 -3.04 13.32 10.40
N THR A 116 -2.63 13.88 9.27
CA THR A 116 -1.58 14.90 9.18
C THR A 116 -1.81 15.76 7.93
N SER A 117 -1.12 16.88 7.79
CA SER A 117 -1.23 17.73 6.60
C SER A 117 -0.25 17.28 5.49
N PRO A 118 -0.56 17.51 4.22
CA PRO A 118 0.31 17.16 3.09
C PRO A 118 1.74 17.73 3.22
N GLU A 119 1.89 18.94 3.76
CA GLU A 119 3.19 19.59 3.96
C GLU A 119 4.06 18.85 4.97
N ILE A 120 3.45 18.33 6.04
CA ILE A 120 4.15 17.51 7.04
C ILE A 120 4.56 16.17 6.42
N VAL A 121 3.69 15.53 5.64
CA VAL A 121 4.04 14.28 4.92
C VAL A 121 5.20 14.52 3.96
N TYR A 122 5.13 15.58 3.17
CA TYR A 122 6.15 15.94 2.19
C TYR A 122 7.51 16.19 2.84
N ASN A 123 7.55 16.93 3.95
CA ASN A 123 8.78 17.14 4.72
C ASN A 123 9.33 15.82 5.29
N ARG A 124 8.49 14.94 5.84
CA ARG A 124 8.90 13.62 6.33
C ARG A 124 9.45 12.72 5.23
N MET A 125 8.85 12.76 4.04
CA MET A 125 9.33 12.02 2.86
C MET A 125 10.73 12.50 2.47
N LYS A 126 10.95 13.82 2.42
CA LYS A 126 12.28 14.40 2.16
C LYS A 126 13.31 14.01 3.22
N THR A 127 12.96 14.05 4.50
CA THR A 127 13.86 13.63 5.58
C THR A 127 14.21 12.15 5.50
N ARG A 128 13.24 11.31 5.11
CA ARG A 128 13.44 9.86 4.93
C ARG A 128 14.31 9.54 3.72
N ALA A 129 14.30 10.40 2.70
CA ALA A 129 15.17 10.35 1.53
C ALA A 129 15.18 8.99 0.79
N ARG A 130 14.01 8.36 0.65
CA ARG A 130 13.88 7.19 -0.24
C ARG A 130 14.06 7.65 -1.68
N LYS A 131 14.97 7.00 -2.41
CA LYS A 131 15.33 7.40 -3.78
C LYS A 131 14.13 7.41 -4.72
N GLU A 132 13.27 6.42 -4.57
CA GLU A 132 12.07 6.20 -5.37
C GLU A 132 11.03 7.31 -5.16
N GLU A 133 11.01 7.95 -3.99
CA GLU A 133 10.01 8.96 -3.61
C GLU A 133 10.43 10.41 -3.94
N ASN A 134 11.63 10.61 -4.48
CA ASN A 134 12.18 11.95 -4.72
C ASN A 134 11.40 12.75 -5.79
N SER A 135 10.70 12.06 -6.69
CA SER A 135 9.88 12.68 -7.73
C SER A 135 8.46 13.02 -7.27
N VAL A 136 8.06 12.64 -6.06
CA VAL A 136 6.70 12.88 -5.55
C VAL A 136 6.50 14.38 -5.31
N SER A 137 5.47 14.95 -5.92
CA SER A 137 5.09 16.36 -5.74
C SER A 137 4.22 16.55 -4.49
N LEU A 138 4.15 17.79 -3.98
CA LEU A 138 3.21 18.12 -2.91
C LEU A 138 1.75 17.98 -3.38
N GLU A 139 1.48 18.33 -4.65
CA GLU A 139 0.16 18.19 -5.27
C GLU A 139 -0.34 16.74 -5.25
N TYR A 140 0.55 15.76 -5.44
CA TYR A 140 0.18 14.35 -5.32
C TYR A 140 -0.29 13.94 -3.92
N LEU A 141 0.13 14.68 -2.88
CA LEU A 141 -0.20 14.39 -1.47
C LEU A 141 -1.47 15.12 -0.99
N GLN A 142 -2.07 15.98 -1.82
CA GLN A 142 -3.27 16.78 -1.52
C GLN A 142 -4.54 16.08 -2.00
#